data_AF-A0A011UYA5-F1
#
_entry.id   AF-A0A011UYA5-F1
#
_cell.length_a   1.000
_cell.length_b   1.000
_cell.length_c   1.000
_cell.angle_alpha   90.00
_cell.angle_beta   90.00
_cell.angle_gamma   90.00
#
_symmetry.space_group_name_H-M   'P 1'
#
loop_
_entity.id
_entity.type
_entity.pdbx_description
1 polymer ?
#
loop_
_entity_poly.entity_id
_entity_poly.type
_entity_poly.pdbx_seq_one_letter_code
_entity_poly.pdbx_strand_id
1 'polypeptide(L)'
;MTKKMKPAVLGAVVVVIGIIIVIIAAVSSNGSKKSKENDTDKNGNKILSAEDIDKNLKNNAEKVTVTRNYAPKGTVSFDDTYAAEELPDIDNTYPVGVEPYGKDIVVEIFSSPEKAGTGTDGWMTEMAEEFNSSNAEVNGKSVGIRLRSISSGTQIDYIAAGVYTPDAISPSANIWCSILSDKGIKTQTITDKTVGNAAGILIDPTTYSSLESEYGTVDIKAIVDATANGTITTGYTNPFVSTTGLNFLAAMLTSFDESNPLSADAVKGFQSFQDNVPFVAYNTLQMRTAAESGTFDCMMMEYQSYTQDVALTNNYKFIPFGMRHDNPLVAVGDISSEKISALQEFAEFCSSDSAKKKATEYGFNGLEDYKGGLDNISGSNWMQIQKLWKKNKNTSKPIAAVFVLDCSGSMSGKPINSLKMSLSNSIKYINSTNYIGVVSYSSGVNVELEIGQFDINQQAYFMGAVDSLTASGNTATYSALSQAVIMLREFMAQNPNVSPMVFLLSDGQYNIGAGMSDINGAVTASQIPIYTIGYNADLDELKAISEMNEAATINADTDDVIYQLKNLFNANL
;
A
#
# COMPACT_ATOMS: atom_id res chain seq x y z
N MET A 1 -64.10 38.63 3.67
CA MET A 1 -62.80 38.80 2.96
C MET A 1 -61.93 37.61 3.29
N THR A 2 -61.93 36.63 2.39
CA THR A 2 -61.28 35.34 2.52
C THR A 2 -59.98 35.33 1.76
N LYS A 3 -58.86 35.03 2.42
CA LYS A 3 -57.77 34.31 1.78
C LYS A 3 -57.17 33.29 2.75
N LYS A 4 -57.65 32.06 2.61
CA LYS A 4 -56.97 30.85 3.07
C LYS A 4 -55.70 30.69 2.23
N MET A 5 -54.57 30.38 2.86
CA MET A 5 -53.51 29.61 2.21
C MET A 5 -53.48 28.22 2.84
N LYS A 6 -53.61 27.21 1.97
CA LYS A 6 -53.43 25.79 2.25
C LYS A 6 -51.97 25.38 1.97
N PRO A 7 -51.51 24.26 2.54
CA PRO A 7 -50.14 23.74 2.39
C PRO A 7 -50.01 22.88 1.13
N ALA A 8 -48.83 22.92 0.49
CA ALA A 8 -48.30 21.88 -0.42
C ALA A 8 -46.82 22.23 -0.71
N VAL A 9 -45.84 21.41 -0.30
CA VAL A 9 -45.26 20.25 -1.02
C VAL A 9 -43.94 20.64 -1.69
N LEU A 10 -42.86 20.11 -1.11
CA LEU A 10 -41.72 19.45 -1.76
C LEU A 10 -41.11 20.13 -3.00
N GLY A 11 -39.90 20.65 -2.83
CA GLY A 11 -39.01 21.00 -3.94
C GLY A 11 -37.86 21.87 -3.49
N ALA A 12 -36.64 21.40 -3.73
CA ALA A 12 -35.34 22.10 -3.62
C ALA A 12 -34.45 21.75 -2.41
N VAL A 13 -34.16 20.46 -2.19
CA VAL A 13 -32.87 19.99 -1.61
C VAL A 13 -32.52 18.62 -2.21
N VAL A 14 -32.22 18.54 -3.51
CA VAL A 14 -31.52 17.39 -4.14
C VAL A 14 -30.82 17.90 -5.40
N VAL A 15 -29.61 18.44 -5.28
CA VAL A 15 -28.66 18.57 -6.41
C VAL A 15 -27.25 18.58 -5.81
N VAL A 16 -26.62 17.42 -5.66
CA VAL A 16 -25.15 17.23 -5.85
C VAL A 16 -24.85 15.77 -6.22
N ILE A 17 -25.59 14.77 -5.75
CA ILE A 17 -25.30 13.36 -6.07
C ILE A 17 -26.20 12.90 -7.22
N GLY A 18 -25.76 13.18 -8.45
CA GLY A 18 -26.55 12.87 -9.66
C GLY A 18 -25.80 13.00 -10.98
N ILE A 19 -24.46 12.90 -10.98
CA ILE A 19 -23.65 12.90 -12.22
C ILE A 19 -23.10 11.49 -12.55
N ILE A 20 -23.14 10.54 -11.60
CA ILE A 20 -22.51 9.22 -11.77
C ILE A 20 -23.36 8.23 -12.59
N ILE A 21 -24.66 8.49 -12.85
CA ILE A 21 -25.53 7.57 -13.61
C ILE A 21 -26.03 8.14 -14.95
N VAL A 22 -25.84 9.43 -15.24
CA VAL A 22 -26.43 10.07 -16.44
C VAL A 22 -25.59 9.89 -17.72
N ILE A 23 -24.31 9.52 -17.63
CA ILE A 23 -23.47 9.32 -18.83
C ILE A 23 -23.75 7.97 -19.53
N ILE A 24 -24.24 6.96 -18.80
CA ILE A 24 -24.57 5.64 -19.39
C ILE A 24 -25.94 5.67 -20.11
N ALA A 25 -26.86 6.57 -19.74
CA ALA A 25 -28.18 6.66 -20.38
C ALA A 25 -28.23 7.52 -21.65
N ALA A 26 -27.21 8.34 -21.94
CA ALA A 26 -27.20 9.24 -23.10
C ALA A 26 -26.76 8.58 -24.42
N VAL A 27 -26.27 7.32 -24.40
CA VAL A 27 -25.82 6.60 -25.62
C VAL A 27 -26.98 5.83 -26.30
N SER A 28 -28.19 5.86 -25.75
CA SER A 28 -29.35 5.16 -26.31
C SER A 28 -30.54 6.09 -26.54
N SER A 29 -30.42 7.11 -27.40
CA SER A 29 -31.54 7.55 -28.26
C SER A 29 -31.17 8.66 -29.25
N ASN A 30 -31.41 8.36 -30.52
CA ASN A 30 -31.73 9.26 -31.64
C ASN A 30 -30.82 10.45 -31.98
N GLY A 31 -30.26 10.36 -33.19
CA GLY A 31 -29.46 11.38 -33.83
C GLY A 31 -30.14 12.75 -33.96
N SER A 32 -29.33 13.78 -33.73
CA SER A 32 -29.41 15.05 -34.45
C SER A 32 -28.05 15.75 -34.38
N LYS A 33 -27.54 16.19 -35.54
CA LYS A 33 -26.34 17.03 -35.65
C LYS A 33 -26.56 18.32 -34.86
N LYS A 34 -25.70 18.62 -33.88
CA LYS A 34 -25.44 19.98 -33.38
C LYS A 34 -24.05 20.08 -32.72
N SER A 35 -23.61 21.32 -32.57
CA SER A 35 -22.25 21.86 -32.61
C SER A 35 -21.25 21.39 -31.55
N LYS A 36 -19.97 21.35 -31.96
CA LYS A 36 -18.77 21.34 -31.10
C LYS A 36 -18.75 22.64 -30.29
N GLU A 37 -19.04 22.57 -29.00
CA GLU A 37 -18.74 23.62 -28.02
C GLU A 37 -17.87 23.00 -26.92
N ASN A 38 -16.91 23.79 -26.43
CA ASN A 38 -15.79 23.35 -25.60
C ASN A 38 -16.25 22.99 -24.17
N ASP A 39 -16.46 21.71 -23.91
CA ASP A 39 -16.55 21.20 -22.54
C ASP A 39 -15.14 21.07 -21.97
N THR A 40 -14.82 21.89 -20.96
CA THR A 40 -13.58 21.82 -20.18
C THR A 40 -13.87 21.30 -18.79
N ASP A 41 -12.97 20.48 -18.24
CA ASP A 41 -13.05 20.04 -16.84
C ASP A 41 -12.77 21.19 -15.84
N LYS A 42 -12.82 20.89 -14.53
CA LYS A 42 -12.58 21.87 -13.45
C LYS A 42 -11.18 22.52 -13.51
N ASN A 43 -10.26 21.96 -14.28
CA ASN A 43 -8.89 22.43 -14.45
C ASN A 43 -8.67 23.10 -15.83
N GLY A 44 -9.72 23.25 -16.64
CA GLY A 44 -9.66 23.92 -17.95
C GLY A 44 -9.22 23.01 -19.10
N ASN A 45 -9.12 21.69 -18.89
CA ASN A 45 -8.73 20.74 -19.93
C ASN A 45 -9.93 20.31 -20.76
N LYS A 46 -9.77 20.23 -22.08
CA LYS A 46 -10.82 19.76 -22.98
C LYS A 46 -11.23 18.32 -22.64
N ILE A 47 -12.51 18.10 -22.37
CA ILE A 47 -13.08 16.77 -22.17
C ILE A 47 -12.98 16.00 -23.50
N LEU A 48 -12.20 14.92 -23.50
CA LEU A 48 -12.01 14.07 -24.67
C LEU A 48 -13.16 13.07 -24.79
N SER A 49 -13.67 12.88 -26.02
CA SER A 49 -14.60 11.78 -26.29
C SER A 49 -13.85 10.43 -26.25
N ALA A 50 -14.58 9.32 -26.04
CA ALA A 50 -13.97 7.98 -26.09
C ALA A 50 -13.23 7.72 -27.41
N GLU A 51 -13.80 8.17 -28.54
CA GLU A 51 -13.17 8.06 -29.87
C GLU A 51 -11.90 8.92 -29.98
N ASP A 52 -11.88 10.12 -29.37
CA ASP A 52 -10.69 10.98 -29.36
C ASP A 52 -9.56 10.38 -28.52
N ILE A 53 -9.91 9.75 -27.38
CA ILE A 53 -8.95 9.02 -26.53
C ILE A 53 -8.34 7.87 -27.33
N ASP A 54 -9.17 7.00 -27.92
CA ASP A 54 -8.70 5.81 -28.66
C ASP A 54 -7.84 6.21 -29.85
N LYS A 55 -8.23 7.27 -30.57
CA LYS A 55 -7.45 7.81 -31.70
C LYS A 55 -6.12 8.40 -31.23
N ASN A 56 -6.08 9.15 -30.13
CA ASN A 56 -4.84 9.70 -29.59
C ASN A 56 -3.88 8.57 -29.20
N LEU A 57 -4.35 7.60 -28.40
CA LEU A 57 -3.54 6.47 -27.96
C LEU A 57 -3.01 5.69 -29.15
N LYS A 58 -3.85 5.39 -30.14
CA LYS A 58 -3.44 4.64 -31.34
C LYS A 58 -2.37 5.36 -32.14
N ASN A 59 -2.55 6.66 -32.40
CA ASN A 59 -1.55 7.45 -33.12
C ASN A 59 -0.20 7.48 -32.38
N ASN A 60 -0.22 7.51 -31.05
CA ASN A 60 0.99 7.55 -30.23
C ASN A 60 1.67 6.19 -30.08
N ALA A 61 0.90 5.09 -30.04
CA ALA A 61 1.43 3.73 -30.12
C ALA A 61 2.12 3.48 -31.47
N GLU A 62 1.50 3.91 -32.58
CA GLU A 62 2.00 3.72 -33.96
C GLU A 62 3.16 4.65 -34.36
N LYS A 63 3.62 5.54 -33.47
CA LYS A 63 4.88 6.31 -33.68
C LYS A 63 6.12 5.41 -33.71
N VAL A 64 6.01 4.20 -33.18
CA VAL A 64 7.01 3.13 -33.30
C VAL A 64 6.36 1.87 -33.86
N THR A 65 7.18 0.88 -34.25
CA THR A 65 6.63 -0.39 -34.74
C THR A 65 5.97 -1.13 -33.58
N VAL A 66 4.70 -1.52 -33.74
CA VAL A 66 3.97 -2.37 -32.80
C VAL A 66 3.85 -3.77 -33.41
N THR A 67 4.31 -4.78 -32.67
CA THR A 67 4.26 -6.19 -33.07
C THR A 67 3.49 -7.04 -32.05
N ARG A 68 3.09 -8.24 -32.48
CA ARG A 68 2.44 -9.27 -31.66
C ARG A 68 3.17 -10.58 -31.83
N ASN A 69 4.33 -10.69 -31.19
CA ASN A 69 5.13 -11.90 -31.17
C ASN A 69 4.98 -12.53 -29.79
N TYR A 70 4.13 -13.55 -29.70
CA TYR A 70 3.83 -14.19 -28.44
C TYR A 70 4.98 -15.08 -27.96
N ALA A 71 5.36 -14.92 -26.70
CA ALA A 71 6.43 -15.69 -26.11
C ALA A 71 6.06 -17.18 -25.99
N PRO A 72 7.04 -18.11 -26.09
CA PRO A 72 6.81 -19.52 -25.78
C PRO A 72 6.46 -19.68 -24.29
N LYS A 73 5.95 -20.85 -23.88
CA LYS A 73 5.72 -21.12 -22.45
C LYS A 73 7.04 -21.28 -21.69
N GLY A 74 7.16 -20.60 -20.56
CA GLY A 74 8.19 -20.80 -19.55
C GLY A 74 7.79 -21.82 -18.48
N THR A 75 8.66 -22.02 -17.49
CA THR A 75 8.40 -22.91 -16.35
C THR A 75 7.83 -22.12 -15.19
N VAL A 76 6.76 -22.63 -14.57
CA VAL A 76 6.17 -22.06 -13.35
C VAL A 76 6.57 -22.93 -12.16
N SER A 77 7.21 -22.33 -11.16
CA SER A 77 7.54 -22.98 -9.88
C SER A 77 6.84 -22.26 -8.74
N PHE A 78 6.25 -23.02 -7.82
CA PHE A 78 5.61 -22.51 -6.60
C PHE A 78 6.33 -23.04 -5.37
N ASP A 79 7.67 -22.95 -5.36
CA ASP A 79 8.40 -23.35 -4.15
C ASP A 79 8.20 -22.29 -3.06
N ASP A 80 7.81 -22.73 -1.87
CA ASP A 80 7.66 -21.86 -0.69
C ASP A 80 9.01 -21.60 -0.01
N THR A 81 10.09 -22.28 -0.44
CA THR A 81 11.46 -22.09 0.09
C THR A 81 12.06 -20.71 -0.18
N TYR A 82 11.45 -19.92 -1.06
CA TYR A 82 11.96 -18.60 -1.46
C TYR A 82 11.69 -17.47 -0.46
N ALA A 83 10.95 -17.69 0.63
CA ALA A 83 10.60 -16.61 1.56
C ALA A 83 11.84 -15.87 2.13
N ALA A 84 12.96 -16.59 2.32
CA ALA A 84 14.23 -16.00 2.72
C ALA A 84 14.95 -15.25 1.57
N GLU A 85 14.87 -15.78 0.35
CA GLU A 85 15.49 -15.18 -0.85
C GLU A 85 14.73 -13.94 -1.37
N GLU A 86 13.48 -13.77 -0.95
CA GLU A 86 12.66 -12.60 -1.25
C GLU A 86 12.90 -11.43 -0.31
N LEU A 87 13.50 -11.66 0.86
CA LEU A 87 13.75 -10.59 1.82
C LEU A 87 14.95 -9.77 1.37
N PRO A 88 14.89 -8.44 1.52
CA PRO A 88 16.01 -7.59 1.14
C PRO A 88 17.26 -7.87 1.96
N ASP A 89 18.43 -7.51 1.43
CA ASP A 89 19.62 -7.40 2.27
C ASP A 89 19.37 -6.36 3.38
N ILE A 90 19.59 -6.78 4.63
CA ILE A 90 19.19 -5.98 5.77
C ILE A 90 20.05 -4.73 5.96
N ASP A 91 21.33 -4.79 5.59
CA ASP A 91 22.27 -3.69 5.78
C ASP A 91 22.06 -2.60 4.72
N ASN A 92 21.74 -3.01 3.49
CA ASN A 92 21.46 -2.08 2.41
C ASN A 92 20.06 -1.44 2.53
N THR A 93 19.03 -2.24 2.83
CA THR A 93 17.64 -1.75 2.82
C THR A 93 17.22 -1.13 4.15
N TYR A 94 17.74 -1.65 5.26
CA TYR A 94 17.40 -1.17 6.60
C TYR A 94 18.67 -0.81 7.38
N PRO A 95 19.41 0.23 6.95
CA PRO A 95 20.67 0.58 7.59
C PRO A 95 20.48 0.91 9.08
N VAL A 96 21.54 0.73 9.85
CA VAL A 96 21.57 1.09 11.27
C VAL A 96 21.32 2.59 11.42
N GLY A 97 20.22 2.94 12.10
CA GLY A 97 19.86 4.33 12.40
C GLY A 97 20.59 4.89 13.62
N VAL A 98 20.89 4.04 14.60
CA VAL A 98 21.68 4.40 15.80
C VAL A 98 22.73 3.33 16.06
N GLU A 99 24.00 3.72 16.17
CA GLU A 99 25.13 2.82 16.43
C GLU A 99 25.86 3.21 17.74
N PRO A 100 25.91 2.32 18.75
CA PRO A 100 26.53 2.61 20.05
C PRO A 100 28.04 2.35 20.06
N TYR A 101 28.82 3.22 19.42
CA TYR A 101 30.28 3.07 19.35
C TYR A 101 30.94 3.00 20.73
N GLY A 102 31.84 2.03 20.91
CA GLY A 102 32.68 1.89 22.10
C GLY A 102 31.98 1.29 23.33
N LYS A 103 30.79 0.70 23.17
CA LYS A 103 30.09 -0.02 24.25
C LYS A 103 30.51 -1.48 24.32
N ASP A 104 30.60 -2.02 25.53
CA ASP A 104 31.00 -3.41 25.79
C ASP A 104 29.87 -4.39 25.45
N ILE A 105 28.63 -4.04 25.80
CA ILE A 105 27.43 -4.81 25.49
C ILE A 105 26.56 -4.00 24.53
N VAL A 106 26.37 -4.52 23.32
CA VAL A 106 25.47 -3.94 22.32
C VAL A 106 24.25 -4.83 22.18
N VAL A 107 23.08 -4.22 22.26
CA VAL A 107 21.78 -4.84 22.00
C VAL A 107 21.18 -4.22 20.75
N GLU A 108 20.86 -5.04 19.76
CA GLU A 108 20.16 -4.58 18.57
C GLU A 108 18.64 -4.68 18.73
N ILE A 109 17.94 -3.59 18.40
CA ILE A 109 16.48 -3.48 18.42
C ILE A 109 15.99 -3.14 17.01
N PHE A 110 15.04 -3.91 16.49
CA PHE A 110 14.23 -3.48 15.35
C PHE A 110 12.97 -2.80 15.85
N SER A 111 12.69 -1.60 15.37
CA SER A 111 11.52 -0.83 15.82
C SER A 111 10.73 -0.29 14.64
N SER A 112 9.43 -0.11 14.85
CA SER A 112 8.54 0.41 13.81
C SER A 112 8.97 1.84 13.38
N PRO A 113 8.76 2.22 12.10
CA PRO A 113 9.21 3.50 11.58
C PRO A 113 8.64 4.72 12.28
N GLU A 114 7.44 4.62 12.87
CA GLU A 114 6.81 5.70 13.64
C GLU A 114 7.58 6.06 14.91
N LYS A 115 8.46 5.16 15.38
CA LYS A 115 9.29 5.35 16.58
C LYS A 115 10.76 5.53 16.25
N ALA A 116 11.27 4.78 15.27
CA ALA A 116 12.70 4.69 14.93
C ALA A 116 13.03 5.39 13.60
N GLY A 117 12.11 6.20 13.08
CA GLY A 117 12.33 7.03 11.91
C GLY A 117 13.10 8.30 12.23
N THR A 118 12.86 9.33 11.42
CA THR A 118 13.48 10.66 11.53
C THR A 118 12.41 11.73 11.72
N GLY A 119 12.82 12.95 12.06
CA GLY A 119 11.89 14.06 12.26
C GLY A 119 10.91 13.75 13.40
N THR A 120 9.61 13.88 13.14
CA THR A 120 8.54 13.63 14.11
C THR A 120 8.29 12.15 14.38
N ASP A 121 8.92 11.22 13.65
CA ASP A 121 8.76 9.77 13.80
C ASP A 121 9.98 9.11 14.50
N GLY A 122 10.77 9.90 15.24
CA GLY A 122 12.09 9.52 15.76
C GLY A 122 12.23 9.38 17.27
N TRP A 123 11.13 9.24 18.04
CA TRP A 123 11.22 9.22 19.51
C TRP A 123 12.18 8.16 20.07
N MET A 124 12.12 6.92 19.57
CA MET A 124 13.00 5.83 20.03
C MET A 124 14.43 6.00 19.53
N THR A 125 14.62 6.65 18.37
CA THR A 125 15.95 7.07 17.90
C THR A 125 16.60 8.00 18.92
N GLU A 126 15.90 9.04 19.36
CA GLU A 126 16.40 9.97 20.36
C GLU A 126 16.65 9.28 21.71
N MET A 127 15.76 8.38 22.14
CA MET A 127 15.97 7.62 23.39
C MET A 127 17.20 6.71 23.32
N ALA A 128 17.43 6.05 22.19
CA ALA A 128 18.61 5.21 22.00
C ALA A 128 19.90 6.05 21.99
N GLU A 129 19.92 7.20 21.32
CA GLU A 129 21.06 8.11 21.30
C GLU A 129 21.41 8.66 22.69
N GLU A 130 20.39 9.09 23.45
CA GLU A 130 20.59 9.58 24.82
C GLU A 130 21.03 8.48 25.78
N PHE A 131 20.44 7.29 25.68
CA PHE A 131 20.86 6.13 26.45
C PHE A 131 22.30 5.74 26.13
N ASN A 132 22.68 5.74 24.85
CA ASN A 132 24.05 5.46 24.42
C ASN A 132 25.05 6.51 24.92
N SER A 133 24.62 7.76 25.02
CA SER A 133 25.43 8.86 25.58
C SER A 133 25.48 8.86 27.11
N SER A 134 24.66 8.04 27.76
CA SER A 134 24.68 7.88 29.21
C SER A 134 25.80 6.95 29.70
N ASN A 135 26.02 6.95 31.01
CA ASN A 135 26.93 6.01 31.69
C ASN A 135 26.20 4.72 32.11
N ALA A 136 25.22 4.26 31.33
CA ALA A 136 24.52 3.01 31.62
C ALA A 136 25.50 1.82 31.58
N GLU A 137 25.43 0.97 32.59
CA GLU A 137 26.29 -0.20 32.75
C GLU A 137 25.49 -1.40 33.27
N VAL A 138 25.86 -2.59 32.79
CA VAL A 138 25.38 -3.87 33.33
C VAL A 138 26.60 -4.64 33.80
N ASN A 139 26.64 -4.99 35.09
CA ASN A 139 27.78 -5.68 35.71
C ASN A 139 29.13 -4.98 35.48
N GLY A 140 29.15 -3.63 35.50
CA GLY A 140 30.35 -2.82 35.30
C GLY A 140 30.87 -2.78 33.86
N LYS A 141 30.07 -3.23 32.89
CA LYS A 141 30.32 -3.13 31.45
C LYS A 141 29.38 -2.09 30.86
N SER A 142 29.91 -1.21 30.02
CA SER A 142 29.13 -0.20 29.34
C SER A 142 28.12 -0.83 28.36
N VAL A 143 26.90 -0.31 28.34
CA VAL A 143 25.83 -0.83 27.47
C VAL A 143 25.39 0.19 26.42
N GLY A 144 24.91 -0.31 25.28
CA GLY A 144 24.31 0.53 24.26
C GLY A 144 23.31 -0.20 23.36
N ILE A 145 22.44 0.59 22.75
CA ILE A 145 21.38 0.20 21.85
C ILE A 145 21.79 0.50 20.42
N ARG A 146 21.81 -0.53 19.58
CA ARG A 146 21.81 -0.42 18.14
C ARG A 146 20.36 -0.44 17.66
N LEU A 147 19.95 0.50 16.80
CA LEU A 147 18.56 0.63 16.38
C LEU A 147 18.42 0.59 14.86
N ARG A 148 17.45 -0.18 14.36
CA ARG A 148 16.99 -0.15 12.96
C ARG A 148 15.51 0.17 12.86
N SER A 149 15.16 0.93 11.82
CA SER A 149 13.79 1.31 11.49
C SER A 149 13.21 0.34 10.47
N ILE A 150 12.32 -0.55 10.91
CA ILE A 150 11.75 -1.63 10.09
C ILE A 150 10.26 -1.77 10.41
N SER A 151 9.39 -1.81 9.39
CA SER A 151 7.96 -2.01 9.59
C SER A 151 7.65 -3.27 10.40
N SER A 152 6.67 -3.20 11.32
CA SER A 152 6.40 -4.25 12.29
C SER A 152 6.21 -5.64 11.67
N GLY A 153 5.47 -5.75 10.56
CA GLY A 153 5.32 -7.02 9.85
C GLY A 153 6.61 -7.53 9.21
N THR A 154 7.40 -6.63 8.60
CA THR A 154 8.71 -6.97 8.03
C THR A 154 9.70 -7.47 9.09
N GLN A 155 9.66 -6.93 10.32
CA GLN A 155 10.46 -7.48 11.43
C GLN A 155 10.19 -8.98 11.63
N ILE A 156 8.92 -9.37 11.56
CA ILE A 156 8.49 -10.76 11.73
C ILE A 156 8.93 -11.61 10.54
N ASP A 157 8.86 -11.09 9.32
CA ASP A 157 9.30 -11.82 8.14
C ASP A 157 10.80 -12.19 8.21
N TYR A 158 11.68 -11.25 8.58
CA TYR A 158 13.11 -11.53 8.76
C TYR A 158 13.38 -12.61 9.79
N ILE A 159 12.73 -12.50 10.96
CA ILE A 159 12.93 -13.42 12.08
C ILE A 159 12.35 -14.80 11.74
N ALA A 160 11.14 -14.84 11.18
CA ALA A 160 10.45 -16.09 10.85
C ALA A 160 11.09 -16.84 9.67
N ALA A 161 11.68 -16.13 8.71
CA ALA A 161 12.43 -16.74 7.62
C ALA A 161 13.84 -17.18 8.04
N GLY A 162 14.29 -16.81 9.25
CA GLY A 162 15.65 -17.10 9.72
C GLY A 162 16.74 -16.35 8.97
N VAL A 163 16.38 -15.26 8.27
CA VAL A 163 17.32 -14.43 7.49
C VAL A 163 18.15 -13.55 8.42
N TYR A 164 17.48 -12.92 9.39
CA TYR A 164 18.14 -12.10 10.40
C TYR A 164 17.32 -12.07 11.68
N THR A 165 17.97 -12.16 12.84
CA THR A 165 17.31 -12.09 14.14
C THR A 165 18.00 -11.03 15.01
N PRO A 166 17.33 -9.91 15.34
CA PRO A 166 17.86 -8.93 16.29
C PRO A 166 17.79 -9.49 17.72
N ASP A 167 18.42 -8.80 18.67
CA ASP A 167 18.30 -9.18 20.08
C ASP A 167 16.89 -8.90 20.63
N ALA A 168 16.24 -7.84 20.14
CA ALA A 168 14.87 -7.49 20.48
C ALA A 168 14.12 -6.81 19.34
N ILE A 169 12.79 -6.77 19.47
CA ILE A 169 11.89 -6.02 18.60
C ILE A 169 11.00 -5.09 19.41
N SER A 170 10.60 -3.98 18.79
CA SER A 170 9.55 -3.07 19.26
C SER A 170 8.55 -2.74 18.15
N PRO A 171 7.68 -3.72 17.79
CA PRO A 171 6.59 -3.48 16.84
C PRO A 171 5.56 -2.51 17.44
N SER A 172 4.66 -1.96 16.63
CA SER A 172 3.67 -0.98 17.14
C SER A 172 2.65 -1.57 18.12
N ALA A 173 2.36 -2.88 18.01
CA ALA A 173 1.46 -3.60 18.91
C ALA A 173 1.90 -5.05 19.11
N ASN A 174 1.39 -5.67 20.19
CA ASN A 174 1.73 -7.03 20.60
C ASN A 174 1.25 -8.12 19.61
N ILE A 175 0.40 -7.78 18.62
CA ILE A 175 -0.05 -8.69 17.55
C ILE A 175 1.11 -9.49 16.98
N TRP A 176 2.18 -8.80 16.63
CA TRP A 176 3.34 -9.35 15.94
C TRP A 176 4.15 -10.32 16.81
N CYS A 177 4.23 -10.04 18.12
CA CYS A 177 4.91 -10.92 19.08
C CYS A 177 4.13 -12.23 19.27
N SER A 178 2.79 -12.16 19.23
CA SER A 178 1.94 -13.36 19.25
C SER A 178 2.11 -14.22 18.00
N ILE A 179 2.30 -13.60 16.82
CA ILE A 179 2.58 -14.31 15.57
C ILE A 179 3.94 -15.03 15.63
N LEU A 180 4.98 -14.40 16.17
CA LEU A 180 6.29 -15.04 16.37
C LEU A 180 6.19 -16.25 17.32
N SER A 181 5.50 -16.06 18.45
CA SER A 181 5.28 -17.14 19.43
C SER A 181 4.60 -18.35 18.79
N ASP A 182 3.55 -18.12 18.00
CA ASP A 182 2.81 -19.19 17.32
C ASP A 182 3.60 -19.86 16.18
N LYS A 183 4.60 -19.18 15.63
CA LYS A 183 5.60 -19.76 14.71
C LYS A 183 6.68 -20.57 15.44
N GLY A 184 6.60 -20.69 16.76
CA GLY A 184 7.56 -21.44 17.58
C GLY A 184 8.84 -20.68 17.90
N ILE A 185 8.86 -19.37 17.69
CA ILE A 185 10.03 -18.52 17.94
C ILE A 185 9.94 -18.01 19.36
N LYS A 186 10.99 -18.23 20.13
CA LYS A 186 11.04 -17.84 21.54
C LYS A 186 11.04 -16.32 21.66
N THR A 187 10.19 -15.80 22.53
CA THR A 187 10.12 -14.37 22.84
C THR A 187 10.04 -14.17 24.35
N GLN A 188 10.63 -13.09 24.85
CA GLN A 188 10.54 -12.67 26.24
C GLN A 188 10.19 -11.19 26.32
N THR A 189 9.01 -10.87 26.85
CA THR A 189 8.61 -9.47 27.07
C THR A 189 9.51 -8.81 28.10
N ILE A 190 10.06 -7.65 27.74
CA ILE A 190 10.83 -6.78 28.62
C ILE A 190 9.91 -5.72 29.23
N THR A 191 9.08 -5.08 28.40
CA THR A 191 7.96 -4.24 28.82
C THR A 191 6.82 -4.36 27.81
N ASP A 192 5.58 -4.36 28.30
CA ASP A 192 4.38 -4.32 27.45
C ASP A 192 4.17 -2.95 26.80
N LYS A 193 4.77 -1.90 27.37
CA LYS A 193 4.59 -0.52 26.92
C LYS A 193 5.87 0.30 27.03
N THR A 194 6.49 0.64 25.89
CA THR A 194 7.52 1.68 25.85
C THR A 194 6.91 3.06 25.69
N VAL A 195 5.94 3.20 24.78
CA VAL A 195 5.11 4.41 24.57
C VAL A 195 3.71 4.04 24.12
N GLY A 196 2.73 4.80 24.57
CA GLY A 196 1.34 4.60 24.21
C GLY A 196 0.95 5.22 22.88
N ASN A 197 0.15 4.52 22.09
CA ASN A 197 -0.47 5.04 20.88
C ASN A 197 -1.79 4.30 20.57
N ALA A 198 -2.53 4.78 19.59
CA ALA A 198 -3.67 4.07 19.01
C ALA A 198 -3.78 4.35 17.51
N ALA A 199 -4.25 3.35 16.77
CA ALA A 199 -4.73 3.57 15.41
C ALA A 199 -6.10 4.28 15.43
N GLY A 200 -6.37 5.07 14.40
CA GLY A 200 -7.66 5.73 14.25
C GLY A 200 -8.03 6.03 12.81
N ILE A 201 -9.33 6.31 12.65
CA ILE A 201 -9.95 6.80 11.43
C ILE A 201 -9.77 8.32 11.39
N LEU A 202 -9.16 8.81 10.31
CA LEU A 202 -9.16 10.23 9.95
C LEU A 202 -10.29 10.46 8.95
N ILE A 203 -11.20 11.36 9.28
CA ILE A 203 -12.38 11.66 8.49
C ILE A 203 -12.65 13.16 8.48
N ASP A 204 -12.94 13.72 7.31
CA ASP A 204 -13.21 15.15 7.22
C ASP A 204 -14.55 15.51 7.93
N PRO A 205 -14.70 16.74 8.46
CA PRO A 205 -15.89 17.14 9.19
C PRO A 205 -17.22 17.02 8.42
N THR A 206 -17.19 17.18 7.10
CA THR A 206 -18.40 17.10 6.26
C THR A 206 -18.84 15.65 6.14
N THR A 207 -17.94 14.74 5.79
CA THR A 207 -18.21 13.29 5.75
C THR A 207 -18.61 12.77 7.12
N TYR A 208 -17.91 13.16 8.18
CA TYR A 208 -18.28 12.80 9.56
C TYR A 208 -19.74 13.16 9.85
N SER A 209 -20.16 14.40 9.56
CA SER A 209 -21.52 14.87 9.88
C SER A 209 -22.58 14.14 9.06
N SER A 210 -22.25 13.79 7.81
CA SER A 210 -23.12 12.98 6.95
C SER A 210 -23.31 11.58 7.53
N LEU A 211 -22.22 10.92 7.91
CA LEU A 211 -22.28 9.56 8.48
C LEU A 211 -22.96 9.55 9.85
N GLU A 212 -22.70 10.54 10.70
CA GLU A 212 -23.38 10.66 12.00
C GLU A 212 -24.90 10.81 11.81
N SER A 213 -25.34 11.53 10.78
CA SER A 213 -26.76 11.69 10.46
C SER A 213 -27.41 10.41 9.92
N GLU A 214 -26.65 9.60 9.18
CA GLU A 214 -27.14 8.36 8.54
C GLU A 214 -27.08 7.14 9.47
N TYR A 215 -25.97 6.96 10.17
CA TYR A 215 -25.67 5.78 11.00
C TYR A 215 -25.86 6.05 12.50
N GLY A 216 -26.03 7.29 12.93
CA GLY A 216 -26.20 7.70 14.33
C GLY A 216 -24.90 7.81 15.12
N THR A 217 -23.93 6.94 14.85
CA THR A 217 -22.55 7.01 15.36
C THR A 217 -21.56 6.88 14.20
N VAL A 218 -20.37 7.48 14.36
CA VAL A 218 -19.26 7.30 13.42
C VAL A 218 -18.23 6.40 14.08
N ASP A 219 -18.31 5.10 13.79
CA ASP A 219 -17.40 4.05 14.25
C ASP A 219 -16.94 3.18 13.06
N ILE A 220 -16.16 2.12 13.33
CA ILE A 220 -15.69 1.22 12.25
C ILE A 220 -16.84 0.67 11.43
N LYS A 221 -17.97 0.30 12.05
CA LYS A 221 -19.08 -0.32 11.32
C LYS A 221 -19.72 0.69 10.37
N ALA A 222 -19.92 1.93 10.82
CA ALA A 222 -20.44 3.00 9.98
C ALA A 222 -19.51 3.30 8.78
N ILE A 223 -18.19 3.38 9.01
CA ILE A 223 -17.21 3.58 7.93
C ILE A 223 -17.27 2.42 6.95
N VAL A 224 -17.17 1.19 7.44
CA VAL A 224 -17.13 -0.02 6.60
C VAL A 224 -18.41 -0.17 5.77
N ASP A 225 -19.58 0.08 6.37
CA ASP A 225 -20.86 0.03 5.66
C ASP A 225 -20.97 1.15 4.61
N ALA A 226 -20.55 2.38 4.95
CA ALA A 226 -20.57 3.51 4.02
C ALA A 226 -19.63 3.28 2.82
N THR A 227 -18.43 2.72 3.04
CA THR A 227 -17.52 2.33 1.97
C THR A 227 -18.12 1.20 1.14
N ALA A 228 -18.68 0.15 1.77
CA ALA A 228 -19.30 -0.96 1.07
C ALA A 228 -20.49 -0.53 0.19
N ASN A 229 -21.19 0.53 0.58
CA ASN A 229 -22.27 1.14 -0.19
C ASN A 229 -21.78 2.12 -1.28
N GLY A 230 -20.47 2.37 -1.38
CA GLY A 230 -19.88 3.31 -2.32
C GLY A 230 -20.18 4.79 -1.99
N THR A 231 -20.58 5.09 -0.75
CA THR A 231 -20.92 6.45 -0.30
C THR A 231 -19.66 7.26 0.02
N ILE A 232 -18.60 6.60 0.46
CA ILE A 232 -17.32 7.21 0.80
C ILE A 232 -16.16 6.38 0.25
N THR A 233 -15.03 7.02 0.04
CA THR A 233 -13.77 6.38 -0.34
C THR A 233 -12.90 6.18 0.90
N THR A 234 -12.36 4.97 1.09
CA THR A 234 -11.54 4.66 2.27
C THR A 234 -10.19 4.06 1.91
N GLY A 235 -9.11 4.70 2.39
CA GLY A 235 -7.75 4.18 2.31
C GLY A 235 -7.34 3.45 3.59
N TYR A 236 -6.70 2.29 3.47
CA TYR A 236 -6.06 1.60 4.60
C TYR A 236 -4.69 1.02 4.20
N THR A 237 -3.95 0.48 5.16
CA THR A 237 -2.58 -0.01 4.95
C THR A 237 -2.51 -1.54 4.84
N ASN A 238 -1.43 -2.06 4.26
CA ASN A 238 -1.24 -3.49 4.03
C ASN A 238 -1.13 -4.25 5.37
N PRO A 239 -2.03 -5.21 5.65
CA PRO A 239 -2.06 -5.95 6.92
C PRO A 239 -0.90 -6.96 7.09
N PHE A 240 -0.09 -7.20 6.06
CA PHE A 240 1.14 -7.99 6.18
C PHE A 240 2.32 -7.17 6.72
N VAL A 241 2.25 -5.84 6.60
CA VAL A 241 3.39 -4.94 6.86
C VAL A 241 3.08 -3.98 8.01
N SER A 242 1.88 -3.40 8.00
CA SER A 242 1.45 -2.33 8.88
C SER A 242 0.57 -2.84 10.02
N THR A 243 0.91 -2.46 11.26
CA THR A 243 0.09 -2.74 12.44
C THR A 243 -1.29 -2.09 12.32
N THR A 244 -1.38 -0.85 11.83
CA THR A 244 -2.65 -0.14 11.60
C THR A 244 -3.57 -0.91 10.67
N GLY A 245 -3.01 -1.49 9.60
CA GLY A 245 -3.74 -2.25 8.60
C GLY A 245 -4.25 -3.58 9.13
N LEU A 246 -3.41 -4.31 9.86
CA LEU A 246 -3.82 -5.58 10.50
C LEU A 246 -4.85 -5.35 11.60
N ASN A 247 -4.67 -4.31 12.42
CA ASN A 247 -5.62 -3.89 13.43
C ASN A 247 -6.98 -3.52 12.81
N PHE A 248 -6.95 -2.73 11.73
CA PHE A 248 -8.17 -2.32 11.01
C PHE A 248 -8.91 -3.51 10.42
N LEU A 249 -8.18 -4.40 9.75
CA LEU A 249 -8.75 -5.62 9.17
C LEU A 249 -9.45 -6.47 10.21
N ALA A 250 -8.81 -6.74 11.35
CA ALA A 250 -9.43 -7.51 12.42
C ALA A 250 -10.62 -6.77 13.05
N ALA A 251 -10.53 -5.46 13.26
CA ALA A 251 -11.61 -4.67 13.82
C ALA A 251 -12.84 -4.62 12.89
N MET A 252 -12.63 -4.52 11.58
CA MET A 252 -13.67 -4.61 10.56
C MET A 252 -14.30 -6.00 10.52
N LEU A 253 -13.52 -7.07 10.50
CA LEU A 253 -14.08 -8.42 10.49
C LEU A 253 -14.92 -8.70 11.75
N THR A 254 -14.43 -8.22 12.91
CA THR A 254 -15.12 -8.31 14.20
C THR A 254 -16.39 -7.46 14.23
N SER A 255 -16.47 -6.36 13.46
CA SER A 255 -17.69 -5.53 13.39
C SER A 255 -18.82 -6.22 12.62
N PHE A 256 -18.51 -7.21 11.77
CA PHE A 256 -19.51 -8.05 11.11
C PHE A 256 -19.89 -9.27 11.95
N ASP A 257 -18.93 -9.89 12.64
CA ASP A 257 -19.18 -10.99 13.57
C ASP A 257 -18.18 -10.94 14.73
N GLU A 258 -18.65 -10.43 15.87
CA GLU A 258 -17.85 -10.23 17.08
C GLU A 258 -17.31 -11.56 17.65
N SER A 259 -18.07 -12.65 17.46
CA SER A 259 -17.73 -13.97 18.00
C SER A 259 -16.73 -14.74 17.14
N ASN A 260 -16.75 -14.47 15.83
CA ASN A 260 -15.92 -15.15 14.86
C ASN A 260 -15.57 -14.23 13.68
N PRO A 261 -14.43 -13.50 13.74
CA PRO A 261 -13.99 -12.62 12.65
C PRO A 261 -13.60 -13.39 11.37
N LEU A 262 -13.68 -14.72 11.36
CA LEU A 262 -13.43 -15.57 10.19
C LEU A 262 -14.73 -16.21 9.66
N SER A 263 -15.90 -15.77 10.13
CA SER A 263 -17.19 -16.30 9.69
C SER A 263 -17.52 -15.92 8.24
N ALA A 264 -18.48 -16.62 7.66
CA ALA A 264 -18.95 -16.34 6.30
C ALA A 264 -19.52 -14.92 6.16
N ASP A 265 -20.16 -14.40 7.21
CA ASP A 265 -20.71 -13.05 7.22
C ASP A 265 -19.60 -11.99 7.29
N ALA A 266 -18.57 -12.21 8.11
CA ALA A 266 -17.39 -11.35 8.15
C ALA A 266 -16.64 -11.32 6.81
N VAL A 267 -16.46 -12.49 6.17
CA VAL A 267 -15.86 -12.59 4.83
C VAL A 267 -16.69 -11.83 3.80
N LYS A 268 -18.01 -12.00 3.79
CA LYS A 268 -18.89 -11.33 2.84
C LYS A 268 -18.88 -9.81 3.04
N GLY A 269 -18.92 -9.36 4.29
CA GLY A 269 -18.81 -7.95 4.64
C GLY A 269 -17.48 -7.35 4.19
N PHE A 270 -16.37 -8.05 4.42
CA PHE A 270 -15.05 -7.64 3.91
C PHE A 270 -15.01 -7.54 2.39
N GLN A 271 -15.57 -8.52 1.67
CA GLN A 271 -15.65 -8.46 0.21
C GLN A 271 -16.39 -7.20 -0.22
N SER A 272 -17.61 -6.97 0.27
CA SER A 272 -18.38 -5.77 -0.09
C SER A 272 -17.67 -4.44 0.23
N PHE A 273 -16.95 -4.37 1.35
CA PHE A 273 -16.10 -3.23 1.67
C PHE A 273 -14.99 -3.05 0.62
N GLN A 274 -14.28 -4.13 0.32
CA GLN A 274 -13.10 -4.10 -0.54
C GLN A 274 -13.40 -3.74 -2.00
N ASP A 275 -14.60 -4.06 -2.48
CA ASP A 275 -15.09 -3.72 -3.84
C ASP A 275 -15.00 -2.21 -4.14
N ASN A 276 -15.05 -1.38 -3.10
CA ASN A 276 -15.07 0.07 -3.18
C ASN A 276 -13.79 0.72 -2.63
N VAL A 277 -12.74 -0.05 -2.36
CA VAL A 277 -11.44 0.49 -1.93
C VAL A 277 -10.55 0.69 -3.14
N PRO A 278 -10.15 1.94 -3.46
CA PRO A 278 -9.34 2.21 -4.65
C PRO A 278 -7.83 1.98 -4.42
N PHE A 279 -7.37 2.01 -3.17
CA PHE A 279 -5.95 2.00 -2.85
C PHE A 279 -5.66 1.38 -1.49
N VAL A 280 -4.56 0.64 -1.41
CA VAL A 280 -3.99 0.16 -0.14
C VAL A 280 -2.52 0.52 -0.07
N ALA A 281 -2.18 1.37 0.91
CA ALA A 281 -0.81 1.77 1.14
C ALA A 281 0.02 0.62 1.73
N TYR A 282 1.30 0.57 1.42
CA TYR A 282 2.27 -0.34 2.01
C TYR A 282 2.34 -0.18 3.53
N ASN A 283 2.47 1.06 4.02
CA ASN A 283 2.49 1.39 5.44
C ASN A 283 1.88 2.78 5.71
N THR A 284 1.86 3.16 6.98
CA THR A 284 1.32 4.42 7.52
C THR A 284 2.03 5.66 6.97
N LEU A 285 3.35 5.61 6.75
CA LEU A 285 4.10 6.72 6.16
C LEU A 285 3.64 6.98 4.73
N GLN A 286 3.47 5.93 3.92
CA GLN A 286 2.93 6.08 2.57
C GLN A 286 1.47 6.57 2.60
N MET A 287 0.66 6.10 3.55
CA MET A 287 -0.70 6.60 3.72
C MET A 287 -0.71 8.10 4.05
N ARG A 288 0.24 8.58 4.87
CA ARG A 288 0.37 10.02 5.20
C ARG A 288 0.64 10.85 3.95
N THR A 289 1.56 10.40 3.08
CA THR A 289 1.80 11.09 1.80
C THR A 289 0.57 11.07 0.89
N ALA A 290 -0.16 9.95 0.85
CA ALA A 290 -1.40 9.87 0.07
C ALA A 290 -2.51 10.78 0.63
N ALA A 291 -2.57 10.96 1.95
CA ALA A 291 -3.49 11.88 2.62
C ALA A 291 -3.35 13.34 2.18
N GLU A 292 -2.11 13.80 2.00
CA GLU A 292 -1.78 15.18 1.60
C GLU A 292 -2.35 15.54 0.22
N SER A 293 -2.55 14.54 -0.65
CA SER A 293 -3.13 14.74 -1.98
C SER A 293 -4.66 14.90 -1.98
N GLY A 294 -5.34 14.61 -0.87
CA GLY A 294 -6.79 14.78 -0.73
C GLY A 294 -7.64 13.70 -1.39
N THR A 295 -7.05 12.55 -1.73
CA THR A 295 -7.70 11.47 -2.49
C THR A 295 -8.77 10.68 -1.72
N PHE A 296 -8.81 10.73 -0.38
CA PHE A 296 -9.71 9.90 0.44
C PHE A 296 -10.63 10.71 1.35
N ASP A 297 -11.91 10.33 1.42
CA ASP A 297 -12.86 10.85 2.42
C ASP A 297 -12.52 10.33 3.84
N CYS A 298 -11.95 9.13 3.90
CA CYS A 298 -11.59 8.44 5.13
C CYS A 298 -10.26 7.68 4.99
N MET A 299 -9.41 7.69 6.01
CA MET A 299 -8.15 6.94 6.00
C MET A 299 -7.75 6.44 7.39
N MET A 300 -6.97 5.35 7.43
CA MET A 300 -6.47 4.78 8.69
C MET A 300 -5.05 5.28 8.99
N MET A 301 -4.82 5.80 10.20
CA MET A 301 -3.54 6.39 10.63
C MET A 301 -3.22 6.10 12.10
N GLU A 302 -1.98 6.33 12.50
CA GLU A 302 -1.57 6.38 13.91
C GLU A 302 -1.86 7.74 14.55
N TYR A 303 -2.31 7.76 15.81
CA TYR A 303 -2.62 9.00 16.55
C TYR A 303 -1.42 9.93 16.66
N GLN A 304 -0.23 9.38 16.97
CA GLN A 304 1.00 10.17 17.02
C GLN A 304 1.20 10.95 15.71
N SER A 305 1.06 10.29 14.56
CA SER A 305 1.27 10.89 13.25
C SER A 305 0.24 11.99 12.97
N TYR A 306 -1.02 11.74 13.34
CA TYR A 306 -2.09 12.73 13.22
C TYR A 306 -1.76 13.99 14.02
N THR A 307 -1.39 13.87 15.29
CA THR A 307 -1.15 15.03 16.17
C THR A 307 0.05 15.88 15.77
N GLN A 308 1.02 15.29 15.08
CA GLN A 308 2.23 15.97 14.62
C GLN A 308 2.01 16.76 13.34
N ASP A 309 0.89 16.55 12.63
CA ASP A 309 0.59 17.20 11.37
C ASP A 309 -0.52 18.26 11.52
N VAL A 310 -0.15 19.52 11.31
CA VAL A 310 -1.06 20.67 11.42
C VAL A 310 -2.14 20.66 10.34
N ALA A 311 -1.83 20.17 9.13
CA ALA A 311 -2.83 20.05 8.08
C ALA A 311 -3.85 18.95 8.41
N LEU A 312 -3.39 17.80 8.94
CA LEU A 312 -4.30 16.72 9.33
C LEU A 312 -5.21 17.15 10.49
N THR A 313 -4.65 17.74 11.56
CA THR A 313 -5.42 18.19 12.74
C THR A 313 -6.43 19.29 12.44
N ASN A 314 -6.19 20.14 11.44
CA ASN A 314 -7.13 21.18 11.04
C ASN A 314 -8.25 20.67 10.14
N ASN A 315 -7.99 19.63 9.34
CA ASN A 315 -8.89 19.20 8.27
C ASN A 315 -9.64 17.90 8.58
N TYR A 316 -9.19 17.11 9.56
CA TYR A 316 -9.75 15.80 9.87
C TYR A 316 -10.09 15.66 11.36
N LYS A 317 -11.10 14.86 11.66
CA LYS A 317 -11.36 14.31 12.99
C LYS A 317 -10.67 12.96 13.13
N PHE A 318 -10.20 12.67 14.34
CA PHE A 318 -9.60 11.37 14.68
C PHE A 318 -10.55 10.54 15.54
N ILE A 319 -10.82 9.30 15.13
CA ILE A 319 -11.67 8.35 15.88
C ILE A 319 -10.84 7.09 16.15
N PRO A 320 -10.47 6.78 17.41
CA PRO A 320 -9.65 5.62 17.71
C PRO A 320 -10.40 4.31 17.45
N PHE A 321 -9.68 3.26 17.06
CA PHE A 321 -10.28 1.96 16.78
C PHE A 321 -9.37 0.76 17.13
N GLY A 322 -9.99 -0.42 17.23
CA GLY A 322 -9.30 -1.69 17.40
C GLY A 322 -8.47 -1.76 18.68
N MET A 323 -7.37 -2.50 18.67
CA MET A 323 -6.49 -2.60 19.84
C MET A 323 -5.57 -1.39 20.01
N ARG A 324 -5.03 -1.21 21.21
CA ARG A 324 -4.00 -0.22 21.49
C ARG A 324 -2.65 -0.59 20.88
N HIS A 325 -1.90 0.44 20.50
CA HIS A 325 -0.56 0.33 19.95
C HIS A 325 0.43 0.81 21.01
N ASP A 326 0.61 -0.02 22.04
CA ASP A 326 1.45 0.32 23.20
C ASP A 326 2.94 0.03 23.00
N ASN A 327 3.36 -0.36 21.79
CA ASN A 327 4.77 -0.47 21.41
C ASN A 327 5.60 -1.30 22.40
N PRO A 328 5.33 -2.60 22.56
CA PRO A 328 6.08 -3.44 23.51
C PRO A 328 7.56 -3.50 23.14
N LEU A 329 8.41 -3.85 24.10
CA LEU A 329 9.80 -4.23 23.86
C LEU A 329 9.96 -5.70 24.23
N VAL A 330 10.36 -6.51 23.25
CA VAL A 330 10.37 -7.98 23.37
C VAL A 330 11.70 -8.52 22.88
N ALA A 331 12.41 -9.24 23.75
CA ALA A 331 13.60 -9.99 23.37
C ALA A 331 13.23 -11.19 22.49
N VAL A 332 14.06 -11.50 21.50
CA VAL A 332 13.82 -12.56 20.52
C VAL A 332 14.91 -13.63 20.60
N GLY A 333 14.50 -14.89 20.60
CA GLY A 333 15.41 -16.03 20.66
C GLY A 333 16.06 -16.23 22.04
N ASP A 334 17.24 -16.86 22.02
CA ASP A 334 18.06 -17.11 23.20
C ASP A 334 19.18 -16.07 23.28
N ILE A 335 18.90 -14.93 23.94
CA ILE A 335 19.90 -13.89 24.20
C ILE A 335 20.49 -14.02 25.61
N SER A 336 21.69 -13.46 25.81
CA SER A 336 22.39 -13.56 27.09
C SER A 336 21.67 -12.78 28.20
N SER A 337 21.88 -13.19 29.45
CA SER A 337 21.34 -12.46 30.61
C SER A 337 21.84 -11.01 30.67
N GLU A 338 23.08 -10.75 30.22
CA GLU A 338 23.62 -9.39 30.14
C GLU A 338 22.84 -8.53 29.13
N LYS A 339 22.44 -9.09 27.98
CA LYS A 339 21.60 -8.39 27.00
C LYS A 339 20.17 -8.19 27.49
N ILE A 340 19.61 -9.16 28.21
CA ILE A 340 18.29 -9.00 28.88
C ILE A 340 18.34 -7.85 29.89
N SER A 341 19.38 -7.80 30.74
CA SER A 341 19.55 -6.69 31.68
C SER A 341 19.74 -5.34 30.97
N ALA A 342 20.50 -5.29 29.87
CA ALA A 342 20.65 -4.08 29.08
C ALA A 342 19.32 -3.61 28.46
N LEU A 343 18.47 -4.54 28.00
CA LEU A 343 17.11 -4.22 27.54
C LEU A 343 16.22 -3.68 28.67
N GLN A 344 16.33 -4.23 29.87
CA GLN A 344 15.58 -3.77 31.05
C GLN A 344 16.00 -2.35 31.45
N GLU A 345 17.31 -2.06 31.49
CA GLU A 345 17.84 -0.72 31.73
C GLU A 345 17.34 0.29 30.68
N PHE A 346 17.33 -0.10 29.41
CA PHE A 346 16.79 0.76 28.35
C PHE A 346 15.27 0.99 28.49
N ALA A 347 14.51 -0.04 28.85
CA ALA A 347 13.07 0.10 29.10
C ALA A 347 12.78 1.02 30.30
N GLU A 348 13.60 0.94 31.36
CA GLU A 348 13.52 1.84 32.51
C GLU A 348 13.88 3.27 32.12
N PHE A 349 14.93 3.47 31.32
CA PHE A 349 15.30 4.77 30.77
C PHE A 349 14.14 5.41 29.98
N CYS A 350 13.51 4.63 29.09
CA CYS A 350 12.33 5.04 28.31
C CYS A 350 11.11 5.37 29.19
N SER A 351 11.08 4.86 30.43
CA SER A 351 10.00 5.08 31.39
C SER A 351 10.24 6.30 32.30
N SER A 352 11.39 6.97 32.17
CA SER A 352 11.72 8.17 32.94
C SER A 352 10.77 9.33 32.62
N ASP A 353 10.63 10.29 33.55
CA ASP A 353 9.76 11.46 33.34
C ASP A 353 10.20 12.32 32.13
N SER A 354 11.52 12.39 31.87
CA SER A 354 12.07 13.07 30.70
C SER A 354 11.66 12.36 29.40
N ALA A 355 11.82 11.02 29.36
CA ALA A 355 11.44 10.22 28.21
C ALA A 355 9.92 10.27 27.93
N LYS A 356 9.10 10.23 28.98
CA LYS A 356 7.64 10.39 28.89
C LYS A 356 7.23 11.76 28.36
N LYS A 357 7.89 12.83 28.82
CA LYS A 357 7.63 14.19 28.32
C LYS A 357 7.94 14.28 26.83
N LYS A 358 9.10 13.77 26.40
CA LYS A 358 9.46 13.71 24.98
C LYS A 358 8.47 12.86 24.18
N ALA A 359 8.06 11.71 24.68
CA ALA A 359 7.05 10.89 24.01
C ALA A 359 5.78 11.71 23.71
N THR A 360 5.32 12.52 24.67
CA THR A 360 4.20 13.46 24.46
C THR A 360 4.49 14.54 23.43
N GLU A 361 5.71 15.10 23.42
CA GLU A 361 6.14 16.08 22.40
C GLU A 361 6.14 15.45 20.98
N TYR A 362 6.45 14.16 20.86
CA TYR A 362 6.34 13.35 19.63
C TYR A 362 4.92 12.82 19.35
N GLY A 363 3.90 13.21 20.13
CA GLY A 363 2.50 12.82 19.90
C GLY A 363 2.09 11.46 20.46
N PHE A 364 3.00 10.77 21.14
CA PHE A 364 2.71 9.54 21.88
C PHE A 364 2.10 9.82 23.26
N ASN A 365 1.63 8.77 23.93
CA ASN A 365 0.94 8.78 25.22
C ASN A 365 -0.37 9.57 25.23
N GLY A 366 -0.95 9.82 24.05
CA GLY A 366 -2.31 10.30 23.91
C GLY A 366 -3.35 9.17 24.03
N LEU A 367 -4.62 9.56 24.18
CA LEU A 367 -5.77 8.65 24.20
C LEU A 367 -5.67 7.55 25.30
N GLU A 368 -5.12 7.86 26.47
CA GLU A 368 -4.94 6.87 27.56
C GLU A 368 -6.25 6.31 28.13
N ASP A 369 -7.37 7.03 27.95
CA ASP A 369 -8.70 6.55 28.32
C ASP A 369 -9.26 5.51 27.33
N TYR A 370 -8.74 5.47 26.10
CA TYR A 370 -9.12 4.46 25.11
C TYR A 370 -8.57 3.10 25.51
N LYS A 371 -9.46 2.14 25.80
CA LYS A 371 -9.04 0.80 26.27
C LYS A 371 -8.65 -0.16 25.15
N GLY A 372 -9.03 0.14 23.91
CA GLY A 372 -8.88 -0.80 22.81
C GLY A 372 -9.88 -1.97 22.87
N GLY A 373 -9.72 -2.90 21.94
CA GLY A 373 -10.42 -4.18 21.90
C GLY A 373 -9.60 -5.22 21.14
N LEU A 374 -10.21 -6.33 20.75
CA LEU A 374 -9.57 -7.46 20.02
C LEU A 374 -8.61 -8.33 20.85
N ASP A 375 -8.62 -8.20 22.18
CA ASP A 375 -7.72 -8.94 23.09
C ASP A 375 -7.88 -10.46 23.02
N ASN A 376 -9.00 -10.96 22.49
CA ASN A 376 -9.32 -12.39 22.39
C ASN A 376 -8.79 -13.07 21.10
N ILE A 377 -8.11 -12.34 20.21
CA ILE A 377 -7.57 -12.90 18.96
C ILE A 377 -6.18 -13.52 19.22
N SER A 378 -6.05 -14.83 19.01
CA SER A 378 -4.77 -15.55 19.12
C SER A 378 -3.85 -15.30 17.91
N GLY A 379 -2.54 -15.58 18.06
CA GLY A 379 -1.54 -15.49 16.97
C GLY A 379 -1.95 -16.21 15.68
N SER A 380 -2.49 -17.43 15.82
CA SER A 380 -2.96 -18.26 14.72
C SER A 380 -4.18 -17.67 14.02
N ASN A 381 -5.04 -16.96 14.75
CA ASN A 381 -6.16 -16.23 14.18
C ASN A 381 -5.69 -14.98 13.44
N TRP A 382 -4.68 -14.25 13.93
CA TRP A 382 -4.07 -13.12 13.19
C TRP A 382 -3.52 -13.57 11.83
N MET A 383 -2.80 -14.69 11.78
CA MET A 383 -2.31 -15.25 10.53
C MET A 383 -3.46 -15.71 9.60
N GLN A 384 -4.55 -16.25 10.15
CA GLN A 384 -5.74 -16.61 9.36
C GLN A 384 -6.47 -15.38 8.82
N ILE A 385 -6.53 -14.28 9.58
CA ILE A 385 -7.08 -13.00 9.16
C ILE A 385 -6.27 -12.45 7.97
N GLN A 386 -4.94 -12.48 8.02
CA GLN A 386 -4.07 -12.09 6.90
C GLN A 386 -4.31 -12.96 5.65
N LYS A 387 -4.47 -14.28 5.83
CA LYS A 387 -4.79 -15.21 4.73
C LYS A 387 -6.17 -14.93 4.12
N LEU A 388 -7.17 -14.63 4.96
CA LEU A 388 -8.52 -14.27 4.53
C LEU A 388 -8.47 -13.02 3.66
N TRP A 389 -7.76 -11.99 4.09
CA TRP A 389 -7.60 -10.77 3.32
C TRP A 389 -7.04 -11.06 1.93
N LYS A 390 -5.91 -11.76 1.85
CA LYS A 390 -5.27 -12.10 0.56
C LYS A 390 -6.20 -12.89 -0.36
N LYS A 391 -6.92 -13.86 0.20
CA LYS A 391 -7.83 -14.72 -0.58
C LYS A 391 -9.04 -13.96 -1.14
N ASN A 392 -9.57 -12.99 -0.39
CA ASN A 392 -10.89 -12.41 -0.66
C ASN A 392 -10.82 -10.97 -1.19
N LYS A 393 -9.63 -10.37 -1.32
CA LYS A 393 -9.51 -8.95 -1.67
C LYS A 393 -10.08 -8.60 -3.05
N ASN A 394 -9.90 -9.46 -4.05
CA ASN A 394 -10.23 -9.15 -5.46
C ASN A 394 -11.33 -10.05 -6.04
N THR A 395 -12.22 -10.60 -5.20
CA THR A 395 -13.14 -11.69 -5.61
C THR A 395 -14.40 -11.25 -6.34
N SER A 396 -14.80 -9.99 -6.23
CA SER A 396 -16.04 -9.41 -6.81
C SER A 396 -15.82 -8.73 -8.16
N LYS A 397 -14.66 -8.09 -8.33
CA LYS A 397 -14.23 -7.33 -9.51
C LYS A 397 -12.77 -7.68 -9.80
N PRO A 398 -12.52 -8.71 -10.63
CA PRO A 398 -11.18 -9.10 -11.01
C PRO A 398 -10.36 -7.94 -11.58
N ILE A 399 -9.05 -8.00 -11.39
CA ILE A 399 -8.16 -6.97 -11.92
C ILE A 399 -7.71 -7.38 -13.31
N ALA A 400 -7.78 -6.47 -14.27
CA ALA A 400 -7.14 -6.60 -15.57
C ALA A 400 -5.87 -5.75 -15.56
N ALA A 401 -4.71 -6.38 -15.53
CA ALA A 401 -3.43 -5.68 -15.49
C ALA A 401 -2.58 -5.93 -16.74
N VAL A 402 -1.91 -4.89 -17.22
CA VAL A 402 -0.87 -5.02 -18.26
C VAL A 402 0.48 -4.64 -17.68
N PHE A 403 1.43 -5.59 -17.76
CA PHE A 403 2.83 -5.36 -17.42
C PHE A 403 3.56 -4.80 -18.63
N VAL A 404 4.13 -3.60 -18.49
CA VAL A 404 4.88 -2.90 -19.52
C VAL A 404 6.35 -2.94 -19.14
N LEU A 405 7.11 -3.76 -19.87
CA LEU A 405 8.46 -4.19 -19.51
C LEU A 405 9.50 -3.52 -20.41
N ASP A 406 10.34 -2.68 -19.81
CA ASP A 406 11.45 -2.04 -20.51
C ASP A 406 12.55 -3.06 -20.79
N CYS A 407 12.88 -3.22 -22.07
CA CYS A 407 14.02 -4.00 -22.53
C CYS A 407 14.97 -3.16 -23.40
N SER A 408 15.02 -1.85 -23.17
CA SER A 408 15.96 -0.93 -23.81
C SER A 408 17.41 -1.23 -23.45
N GLY A 409 18.35 -0.66 -24.21
CA GLY A 409 19.78 -0.92 -24.01
C GLY A 409 20.30 -0.52 -22.62
N SER A 410 19.70 0.47 -21.98
CA SER A 410 20.08 0.95 -20.65
C SER A 410 19.71 -0.03 -19.53
N MET A 411 18.73 -0.91 -19.77
CA MET A 411 18.37 -2.00 -18.87
C MET A 411 19.42 -3.14 -18.81
N SER A 412 20.46 -3.10 -19.64
CA SER A 412 21.45 -4.17 -19.74
C SER A 412 22.19 -4.43 -18.43
N GLY A 413 22.44 -5.71 -18.12
CA GLY A 413 23.13 -6.13 -16.91
C GLY A 413 22.20 -6.29 -15.70
N LYS A 414 22.51 -5.60 -14.60
CA LYS A 414 21.80 -5.75 -13.32
C LYS A 414 20.30 -5.40 -13.41
N PRO A 415 19.86 -4.32 -14.10
CA PRO A 415 18.44 -3.93 -14.14
C PRO A 415 17.53 -5.01 -14.75
N ILE A 416 17.80 -5.48 -15.98
CA ILE A 416 16.97 -6.49 -16.64
C ILE A 416 16.97 -7.82 -15.89
N ASN A 417 18.09 -8.22 -15.28
CA ASN A 417 18.17 -9.43 -14.47
C ASN A 417 17.32 -9.30 -13.20
N SER A 418 17.33 -8.12 -12.56
CA SER A 418 16.51 -7.84 -11.38
C SER A 418 15.02 -7.80 -11.73
N LEU A 419 14.65 -7.22 -12.87
CA LEU A 419 13.29 -7.23 -13.41
C LEU A 419 12.79 -8.66 -13.64
N LYS A 420 13.59 -9.51 -14.30
CA LYS A 420 13.23 -10.91 -14.52
C LYS A 420 13.02 -11.63 -13.21
N MET A 421 14.01 -11.55 -12.32
CA MET A 421 13.97 -12.23 -11.02
C MET A 421 12.78 -11.78 -10.16
N SER A 422 12.50 -10.47 -10.13
CA SER A 422 11.41 -9.90 -9.35
C SER A 422 10.04 -10.34 -9.86
N LEU A 423 9.81 -10.34 -11.17
CA LEU A 423 8.57 -10.84 -11.75
C LEU A 423 8.42 -12.35 -11.55
N SER A 424 9.46 -13.13 -11.82
CA SER A 424 9.44 -14.60 -11.67
C SER A 424 9.09 -15.03 -10.25
N ASN A 425 9.64 -14.35 -9.24
CA ASN A 425 9.35 -14.65 -7.83
C ASN A 425 7.98 -14.12 -7.39
N SER A 426 7.47 -13.07 -8.04
CA SER A 426 6.26 -12.40 -7.61
C SER A 426 4.98 -12.95 -8.23
N ILE A 427 5.05 -13.78 -9.28
CA ILE A 427 3.85 -14.35 -9.95
C ILE A 427 2.91 -15.07 -8.98
N LYS A 428 3.44 -15.72 -7.94
CA LYS A 428 2.64 -16.47 -6.95
C LYS A 428 1.82 -15.58 -6.02
N TYR A 429 2.09 -14.27 -6.04
CA TYR A 429 1.35 -13.28 -5.28
C TYR A 429 0.13 -12.77 -6.03
N ILE A 430 0.04 -12.97 -7.35
CA ILE A 430 -1.08 -12.55 -8.20
C ILE A 430 -2.20 -13.60 -8.14
N ASN A 431 -3.43 -13.17 -7.83
CA ASN A 431 -4.57 -14.08 -7.82
C ASN A 431 -4.93 -14.61 -9.22
N SER A 432 -5.16 -15.93 -9.32
CA SER A 432 -5.59 -16.61 -10.56
C SER A 432 -6.95 -16.15 -11.12
N THR A 433 -7.74 -15.40 -10.35
CA THR A 433 -9.00 -14.79 -10.83
C THR A 433 -8.76 -13.54 -11.67
N ASN A 434 -7.58 -12.92 -11.59
CA ASN A 434 -7.24 -11.71 -12.34
C ASN A 434 -6.91 -12.04 -13.80
N TYR A 435 -6.81 -11.01 -14.63
CA TYR A 435 -6.47 -11.07 -16.04
C TYR A 435 -5.18 -10.31 -16.29
N ILE A 436 -4.17 -10.95 -16.88
CA ILE A 436 -2.84 -10.37 -17.07
C ILE A 436 -2.47 -10.37 -18.54
N GLY A 437 -1.98 -9.22 -19.04
CA GLY A 437 -1.29 -9.08 -20.32
C GLY A 437 0.14 -8.58 -20.13
N VAL A 438 0.98 -8.74 -21.16
CA VAL A 438 2.39 -8.31 -21.14
C VAL A 438 2.74 -7.59 -22.44
N VAL A 439 3.35 -6.43 -22.29
CA VAL A 439 3.96 -5.65 -23.36
C VAL A 439 5.43 -5.47 -23.01
N SER A 440 6.33 -5.80 -23.94
CA SER A 440 7.75 -5.42 -23.85
C SER A 440 8.04 -4.26 -24.80
N TYR A 441 9.03 -3.44 -24.48
CA TYR A 441 9.40 -2.35 -25.38
C TYR A 441 10.89 -1.98 -25.34
N SER A 442 11.36 -1.50 -26.50
CA SER A 442 12.65 -0.85 -26.67
C SER A 442 12.53 0.22 -27.78
N SER A 443 13.12 0.02 -28.96
CA SER A 443 12.92 0.86 -30.14
C SER A 443 11.52 0.71 -30.76
N GLY A 444 10.81 -0.36 -30.40
CA GLY A 444 9.44 -0.64 -30.78
C GLY A 444 8.71 -1.30 -29.62
N VAL A 445 7.42 -1.59 -29.82
CA VAL A 445 6.55 -2.21 -28.82
C VAL A 445 6.19 -3.62 -29.30
N ASN A 446 6.30 -4.61 -28.42
CA ASN A 446 5.82 -5.97 -28.68
C ASN A 446 4.78 -6.36 -27.64
N VAL A 447 3.62 -6.83 -28.10
CA VAL A 447 2.66 -7.51 -27.22
C VAL A 447 3.12 -8.95 -27.08
N GLU A 448 3.74 -9.25 -25.94
CA GLU A 448 4.22 -10.59 -25.59
C GLU A 448 3.07 -11.54 -25.23
N LEU A 449 2.02 -10.99 -24.63
CA LEU A 449 0.88 -11.73 -24.13
C LEU A 449 -0.37 -10.87 -24.12
N GLU A 450 -1.43 -11.31 -24.80
CA GLU A 450 -2.75 -10.69 -24.72
C GLU A 450 -3.34 -10.88 -23.31
N ILE A 451 -4.25 -9.98 -22.91
CA ILE A 451 -4.91 -10.05 -21.60
C ILE A 451 -5.76 -11.33 -21.52
N GLY A 452 -5.41 -12.21 -20.58
CA GLY A 452 -6.10 -13.48 -20.33
C GLY A 452 -6.12 -13.80 -18.85
N GLN A 453 -7.05 -14.68 -18.42
CA GLN A 453 -7.19 -15.07 -17.01
C GLN A 453 -5.87 -15.70 -16.52
N PHE A 454 -5.38 -15.32 -15.35
CA PHE A 454 -4.08 -15.71 -14.81
C PHE A 454 -4.04 -17.13 -14.23
N ASP A 455 -4.62 -18.07 -14.97
CA ASP A 455 -4.53 -19.49 -14.70
C ASP A 455 -3.11 -20.03 -14.95
N ILE A 456 -2.89 -21.32 -14.70
CA ILE A 456 -1.57 -21.94 -14.86
C ILE A 456 -1.01 -21.82 -16.30
N ASN A 457 -1.87 -21.76 -17.32
CA ASN A 457 -1.42 -21.60 -18.69
C ASN A 457 -0.96 -20.15 -18.95
N GLN A 458 -1.73 -19.17 -18.50
CA GLN A 458 -1.38 -17.76 -18.63
C GLN A 458 -0.13 -17.42 -17.83
N GLN A 459 0.04 -18.02 -16.65
CA GLN A 459 1.28 -17.93 -15.86
C GLN A 459 2.49 -18.49 -16.62
N ALA A 460 2.33 -19.62 -17.32
CA ALA A 460 3.42 -20.18 -18.12
C ALA A 460 3.79 -19.27 -19.31
N TYR A 461 2.81 -18.64 -19.97
CA TYR A 461 3.09 -17.65 -21.03
C TYR A 461 3.75 -16.40 -20.48
N PHE A 462 3.28 -15.89 -19.34
CA PHE A 462 3.87 -14.76 -18.63
C PHE A 462 5.35 -15.05 -18.32
N MET A 463 5.64 -16.22 -17.75
CA MET A 463 7.01 -16.62 -17.43
C MET A 463 7.89 -16.71 -18.66
N GLY A 464 7.39 -17.28 -19.76
CA GLY A 464 8.18 -17.33 -20.99
C GLY A 464 8.42 -15.96 -21.61
N ALA A 465 7.47 -15.03 -21.50
CA ALA A 465 7.67 -13.63 -21.88
C ALA A 465 8.80 -13.00 -21.07
N VAL A 466 8.74 -13.12 -19.73
CA VAL A 466 9.77 -12.60 -18.82
C VAL A 466 11.15 -13.23 -19.10
N ASP A 467 11.23 -14.55 -19.22
CA ASP A 467 12.48 -15.28 -19.46
C ASP A 467 13.15 -14.86 -20.78
N SER A 468 12.33 -14.55 -21.80
CA SER A 468 12.79 -14.18 -23.14
C SER A 468 13.34 -12.76 -23.27
N LEU A 469 13.11 -11.88 -22.29
CA LEU A 469 13.49 -10.46 -22.41
C LEU A 469 15.00 -10.30 -22.62
N THR A 470 15.40 -9.43 -23.55
CA THR A 470 16.81 -9.08 -23.78
C THR A 470 16.95 -7.58 -23.96
N ALA A 471 17.85 -6.98 -23.17
CA ALA A 471 18.10 -5.54 -23.20
C ALA A 471 18.83 -5.11 -24.49
N SER A 472 18.19 -4.27 -25.31
CA SER A 472 18.79 -3.69 -26.51
C SER A 472 17.97 -2.52 -27.04
N GLY A 473 18.56 -1.68 -27.90
CA GLY A 473 17.83 -0.62 -28.61
C GLY A 473 17.54 0.63 -27.78
N ASN A 474 16.61 1.43 -28.30
CA ASN A 474 16.16 2.71 -27.75
C ASN A 474 15.02 2.50 -26.72
N THR A 475 14.38 3.58 -26.27
CA THR A 475 13.40 3.54 -25.17
C THR A 475 12.10 4.29 -25.56
N ALA A 476 11.07 3.53 -25.95
CA ALA A 476 9.77 4.02 -26.44
C ALA A 476 8.63 3.99 -25.40
N THR A 477 8.91 4.43 -24.17
CA THR A 477 8.05 4.29 -22.98
C THR A 477 6.60 4.75 -23.19
N TYR A 478 6.40 5.96 -23.71
CA TYR A 478 5.05 6.53 -23.88
C TYR A 478 4.24 5.85 -24.99
N SER A 479 4.90 5.31 -26.01
CA SER A 479 4.23 4.49 -27.04
C SER A 479 3.82 3.13 -26.46
N ALA A 480 4.63 2.54 -25.58
CA ALA A 480 4.29 1.31 -24.87
C ALA A 480 3.12 1.49 -23.89
N LEU A 481 3.12 2.59 -23.12
CA LEU A 481 1.99 2.97 -22.26
C LEU A 481 0.70 3.15 -23.07
N SER A 482 0.79 3.82 -24.23
CA SER A 482 -0.36 3.96 -25.13
C SER A 482 -0.92 2.59 -25.55
N GLN A 483 -0.04 1.66 -25.92
CA GLN A 483 -0.44 0.30 -26.30
C GLN A 483 -1.08 -0.48 -25.14
N ALA A 484 -0.55 -0.36 -23.92
CA ALA A 484 -1.10 -1.01 -22.74
C ALA A 484 -2.51 -0.48 -22.39
N VAL A 485 -2.71 0.84 -22.44
CA VAL A 485 -4.02 1.47 -22.22
C VAL A 485 -5.02 1.04 -23.30
N ILE A 486 -4.60 0.93 -24.56
CA ILE A 486 -5.46 0.37 -25.64
C ILE A 486 -5.91 -1.05 -25.29
N MET A 487 -4.99 -1.94 -24.91
CA MET A 487 -5.31 -3.33 -24.56
C MET A 487 -6.34 -3.40 -23.43
N LEU A 488 -6.15 -2.61 -22.36
CA LEU A 488 -7.08 -2.58 -21.22
C LEU A 488 -8.45 -2.03 -21.62
N ARG A 489 -8.51 -0.97 -22.42
CA ARG A 489 -9.77 -0.39 -22.89
C ARG A 489 -10.56 -1.36 -23.76
N GLU A 490 -9.89 -2.02 -24.70
CA GLU A 490 -10.50 -3.06 -25.56
C GLU A 490 -10.99 -4.26 -24.74
N PHE A 491 -10.22 -4.66 -23.72
CA PHE A 491 -10.61 -5.75 -22.82
C PHE A 491 -11.81 -5.37 -21.95
N MET A 492 -11.82 -4.17 -21.37
CA MET A 492 -12.93 -3.66 -20.55
C MET A 492 -14.22 -3.48 -21.34
N ALA A 493 -14.13 -3.12 -22.63
CA ALA A 493 -15.30 -3.03 -23.50
C ALA A 493 -16.03 -4.38 -23.64
N GLN A 494 -15.29 -5.49 -23.53
CA GLN A 494 -15.82 -6.86 -23.56
C GLN A 494 -16.09 -7.41 -22.14
N ASN A 495 -15.38 -6.88 -21.14
CA ASN A 495 -15.42 -7.33 -19.74
C ASN A 495 -15.65 -6.11 -18.82
N PRO A 496 -16.89 -5.57 -18.76
CA PRO A 496 -17.15 -4.31 -18.05
C PRO A 496 -16.98 -4.40 -16.51
N ASN A 497 -16.89 -5.61 -15.96
CA ASN A 497 -16.77 -5.85 -14.52
C ASN A 497 -15.33 -6.19 -14.09
N VAL A 498 -14.34 -5.48 -14.63
CA VAL A 498 -12.92 -5.59 -14.21
C VAL A 498 -12.37 -4.23 -13.84
N SER A 499 -11.38 -4.20 -12.95
CA SER A 499 -10.64 -2.98 -12.61
C SER A 499 -9.32 -2.96 -13.39
N PRO A 500 -9.05 -1.95 -14.23
CA PRO A 500 -7.84 -1.90 -15.04
C PRO A 500 -6.64 -1.40 -14.23
N MET A 501 -5.44 -1.87 -14.55
CA MET A 501 -4.19 -1.40 -13.96
C MET A 501 -3.01 -1.55 -14.92
N VAL A 502 -2.05 -0.64 -14.88
CA VAL A 502 -0.78 -0.77 -15.60
C VAL A 502 0.37 -0.83 -14.60
N PHE A 503 1.30 -1.76 -14.83
CA PHE A 503 2.60 -1.79 -14.15
C PHE A 503 3.70 -1.50 -15.16
N LEU A 504 4.33 -0.33 -15.07
CA LEU A 504 5.51 0.03 -15.86
C LEU A 504 6.77 -0.33 -15.08
N LEU A 505 7.62 -1.17 -15.68
CA LEU A 505 8.90 -1.58 -15.12
C LEU A 505 10.01 -1.05 -16.03
N SER A 506 10.76 -0.03 -15.59
CA SER A 506 11.72 0.71 -16.42
C SER A 506 12.84 1.33 -15.58
N ASP A 507 13.91 1.78 -16.23
CA ASP A 507 14.94 2.66 -15.62
C ASP A 507 14.62 4.16 -15.77
N GLY A 508 13.41 4.50 -16.27
CA GLY A 508 12.91 5.87 -16.34
C GLY A 508 13.33 6.64 -17.59
N GLN A 509 14.05 6.02 -18.54
CA GLN A 509 14.44 6.72 -19.77
C GLN A 509 13.33 6.75 -20.82
N TYR A 510 13.37 7.74 -21.70
CA TYR A 510 12.66 7.73 -22.98
C TYR A 510 13.44 8.57 -24.00
N ASN A 511 13.46 8.14 -25.27
CA ASN A 511 14.24 8.85 -26.30
C ASN A 511 13.69 8.70 -27.73
N ILE A 512 12.63 7.92 -27.93
CA ILE A 512 11.98 7.75 -29.23
C ILE A 512 10.46 7.55 -29.06
N GLY A 513 9.69 7.80 -30.11
CA GLY A 513 8.25 7.57 -30.13
C GLY A 513 7.46 8.76 -29.59
N ALA A 514 6.41 8.48 -28.82
CA ALA A 514 5.63 9.51 -28.15
C ALA A 514 6.38 10.14 -26.97
N GLY A 515 6.01 11.37 -26.60
CA GLY A 515 6.40 12.01 -25.34
C GLY A 515 5.25 12.09 -24.35
N MET A 516 5.54 12.47 -23.10
CA MET A 516 4.55 12.63 -22.02
C MET A 516 3.37 13.50 -22.43
N SER A 517 3.66 14.68 -23.01
CA SER A 517 2.64 15.65 -23.41
C SER A 517 1.72 15.15 -24.51
N ASP A 518 2.16 14.18 -25.32
CA ASP A 518 1.35 13.60 -26.39
C ASP A 518 0.21 12.72 -25.86
N ILE A 519 0.44 12.05 -24.72
CA ILE A 519 -0.46 11.01 -24.19
C ILE A 519 -1.18 11.44 -22.90
N ASN A 520 -0.66 12.42 -22.16
CA ASN A 520 -1.14 12.82 -20.83
C ASN A 520 -2.66 12.98 -20.78
N GLY A 521 -3.24 13.77 -21.70
CA GLY A 521 -4.69 13.99 -21.72
C GLY A 521 -5.52 12.72 -21.96
N ALA A 522 -5.05 11.81 -22.82
CA ALA A 522 -5.75 10.56 -23.10
C ALA A 522 -5.59 9.53 -21.98
N VAL A 523 -4.40 9.47 -21.36
CA VAL A 523 -4.11 8.60 -20.22
C VAL A 523 -4.88 9.05 -18.98
N THR A 524 -4.85 10.34 -18.64
CA THR A 524 -5.65 10.89 -17.51
C THR A 524 -7.14 10.68 -17.73
N ALA A 525 -7.64 10.93 -18.94
CA ALA A 525 -9.05 10.71 -19.27
C ALA A 525 -9.45 9.22 -19.26
N SER A 526 -8.48 8.29 -19.36
CA SER A 526 -8.76 6.85 -19.27
C SER A 526 -9.03 6.38 -17.83
N GLN A 527 -8.59 7.14 -16.83
CA GLN A 527 -8.70 6.80 -15.40
C GLN A 527 -8.10 5.43 -15.04
N ILE A 528 -7.10 4.97 -15.80
CA ILE A 528 -6.38 3.72 -15.53
C ILE A 528 -5.14 4.03 -14.67
N PRO A 529 -5.04 3.52 -13.43
CA PRO A 529 -3.86 3.71 -12.58
C PRO A 529 -2.59 3.12 -13.21
N ILE A 530 -1.47 3.84 -13.12
CA ILE A 530 -0.17 3.42 -13.64
C ILE A 530 0.87 3.36 -12.51
N TYR A 531 1.15 2.16 -12.03
CA TYR A 531 2.21 1.93 -11.06
C TYR A 531 3.54 1.85 -11.79
N THR A 532 4.52 2.62 -11.34
CA THR A 532 5.87 2.63 -11.91
C THR A 532 6.85 1.97 -10.95
N ILE A 533 7.74 1.13 -11.48
CA ILE A 533 8.78 0.40 -10.73
C ILE A 533 10.12 0.70 -11.42
N GLY A 534 10.97 1.43 -10.72
CA GLY A 534 12.22 1.97 -11.24
C GLY A 534 13.43 1.09 -10.98
N TYR A 535 14.06 0.49 -11.99
CA TYR A 535 15.26 -0.34 -11.82
C TYR A 535 16.53 0.48 -12.07
N ASN A 536 17.23 0.89 -11.00
CA ASN A 536 18.34 1.87 -11.07
C ASN A 536 17.93 3.15 -11.82
N ALA A 537 16.74 3.66 -11.53
CA ALA A 537 16.06 4.64 -12.35
C ALA A 537 16.25 6.10 -11.89
N ASP A 538 16.04 7.03 -12.82
CA ASP A 538 15.66 8.41 -12.46
C ASP A 538 14.18 8.43 -12.05
N LEU A 539 13.94 8.69 -10.76
CA LEU A 539 12.60 8.58 -10.17
C LEU A 539 11.69 9.73 -10.51
N ASP A 540 12.21 10.89 -10.93
CA ASP A 540 11.38 12.07 -11.19
C ASP A 540 10.46 11.84 -12.41
N GLU A 541 10.98 11.20 -13.46
CA GLU A 541 10.20 10.87 -14.66
C GLU A 541 9.15 9.77 -14.37
N LEU A 542 9.54 8.73 -13.62
CA LEU A 542 8.61 7.66 -13.23
C LEU A 542 7.51 8.15 -12.31
N LYS A 543 7.82 9.12 -11.45
CA LYS A 543 6.86 9.80 -10.58
C LYS A 543 5.89 10.66 -11.38
N ALA A 544 6.38 11.42 -12.35
CA ALA A 544 5.52 12.18 -13.24
C ALA A 544 4.53 11.29 -14.01
N ILE A 545 4.93 10.07 -14.39
CA ILE A 545 4.04 9.08 -15.02
C ILE A 545 2.99 8.55 -14.03
N SER A 546 3.39 8.15 -12.82
CA SER A 546 2.44 7.57 -11.85
C SER A 546 1.43 8.60 -11.35
N GLU A 547 1.84 9.86 -11.22
CA GLU A 547 0.99 10.99 -10.84
C GLU A 547 -0.12 11.31 -11.85
N MET A 548 -0.01 10.89 -13.13
CA MET A 548 -1.05 11.14 -14.14
C MET A 548 -2.43 10.61 -13.76
N ASN A 549 -2.47 9.53 -12.97
CA ASN A 549 -3.69 8.85 -12.49
C ASN A 549 -3.54 8.42 -11.02
N GLU A 550 -2.87 9.24 -10.20
CA GLU A 550 -2.78 9.08 -8.73
C GLU A 550 -2.24 7.70 -8.26
N ALA A 551 -1.29 7.14 -8.99
CA ALA A 551 -0.66 5.88 -8.65
C ALA A 551 0.73 6.08 -8.01
N ALA A 552 1.25 5.02 -7.37
CA ALA A 552 2.52 5.07 -6.65
C ALA A 552 3.72 4.73 -7.55
N THR A 553 4.84 5.40 -7.30
CA THR A 553 6.16 5.03 -7.80
C THR A 553 6.90 4.21 -6.75
N ILE A 554 7.53 3.12 -7.20
CA ILE A 554 8.39 2.26 -6.39
C ILE A 554 9.81 2.39 -6.92
N ASN A 555 10.73 2.84 -6.06
CA ASN A 555 12.16 2.77 -6.37
C ASN A 555 12.65 1.35 -6.10
N ALA A 556 12.96 0.63 -7.16
CA ALA A 556 13.61 -0.67 -7.10
C ALA A 556 15.13 -0.46 -7.16
N ASP A 557 15.69 0.00 -6.03
CA ASP A 557 17.09 -0.32 -5.75
C ASP A 557 17.18 -1.84 -5.70
N THR A 558 18.16 -2.39 -6.41
CA THR A 558 18.17 -3.79 -6.87
C THR A 558 18.06 -4.87 -5.80
N ASP A 559 18.18 -4.51 -4.53
CA ASP A 559 18.31 -5.44 -3.42
C ASP A 559 16.98 -5.67 -2.69
N ASP A 560 15.94 -4.84 -2.88
CA ASP A 560 14.64 -4.98 -2.21
C ASP A 560 13.42 -5.10 -3.14
N VAL A 561 13.62 -4.97 -4.46
CA VAL A 561 12.53 -4.97 -5.45
C VAL A 561 11.62 -6.20 -5.38
N ILE A 562 12.19 -7.39 -5.13
CA ILE A 562 11.42 -8.63 -5.02
C ILE A 562 10.42 -8.50 -3.86
N TYR A 563 10.89 -8.01 -2.72
CA TYR A 563 10.08 -7.81 -1.52
C TYR A 563 9.01 -6.75 -1.72
N GLN A 564 9.36 -5.63 -2.38
CA GLN A 564 8.42 -4.56 -2.68
C GLN A 564 7.33 -5.03 -3.66
N LEU A 565 7.68 -5.77 -4.73
CA LEU A 565 6.70 -6.33 -5.66
C LEU A 565 5.82 -7.38 -5.02
N LYS A 566 6.38 -8.25 -4.18
CA LYS A 566 5.59 -9.18 -3.36
C LYS A 566 4.52 -8.45 -2.58
N ASN A 567 4.88 -7.36 -1.91
CA ASN A 567 3.93 -6.59 -1.10
C ASN A 567 2.93 -5.80 -1.94
N LEU A 568 3.39 -5.23 -3.05
CA LEU A 568 2.53 -4.54 -4.01
C LEU A 568 1.51 -5.49 -4.62
N PHE A 569 1.92 -6.69 -5.06
CA PHE A 569 1.02 -7.67 -5.66
C PHE A 569 0.10 -8.27 -4.62
N ASN A 570 0.59 -8.67 -3.44
CA ASN A 570 -0.29 -9.08 -2.34
C ASN A 570 -1.36 -8.01 -2.02
N ALA A 571 -1.02 -6.73 -2.16
CA ALA A 571 -1.97 -5.65 -1.99
C ALA A 571 -2.86 -5.42 -3.22
N ASN A 572 -2.36 -5.52 -4.45
CA ASN A 572 -3.07 -4.99 -5.60
C ASN A 572 -3.46 -6.02 -6.64
N LEU A 573 -3.12 -7.31 -6.47
CA LEU A 573 -3.36 -8.39 -7.43
C LEU A 573 -3.70 -9.68 -6.70
#